data_AF-A0A7K5KGX2-F1
#
_entry.id   AF-A0A7K5KGX2-F1
#
_cell.length_a   1.000
_cell.length_b   1.000
_cell.length_c   1.000
_cell.angle_alpha   90.00
_cell.angle_beta   90.00
_cell.angle_gamma   90.00
#
_symmetry.space_group_name_H-M   'P 1'
#
loop_
_entity.id
_entity.type
_entity.pdbx_description
1 polymer ?
#
loop_
_entity_poly.entity_id
_entity_poly.type
_entity_poly.pdbx_seq_one_letter_code
_entity_poly.pdbx_strand_id
1 'polypeptide(L)'
;IMDPQASDAVLRAVAGTLKTYPFDFRGAKILSGEEEGVFGWVTANYLLENFIKRGWLGEWIQPHRKTLGAMDFGGASTQITFETQDTIENPRNEVILRLYGQVYKVYTHSFLCYGRDQVLKRLFSKLLQAESYQGTVPNPCWPIGYNKSLSLSSIYDSPCTEKERPHLVLNTTITLVGTGNGNLCARHVSKLFNFTTCSFSHCSFDGVFQPKVSGSFIAFSAFFYTVDFIRTVMERPVHLPSDLKEAAETICATSWSELLQKAPKLEKRLPDYCAVSTFVYLLTTRGYNFNNHSFPNIAFQKKAGETSIGWALGYMLNLTNMIPAEKPSSHKSMLYNYWVILILLFVVTTLTTLVTAVCLLRHSKSSAI
;
A
#
# COMPACT_ATOMS: atom_id res chain seq x y z
N ILE A 1 -13.75 -16.83 3.54
CA ILE A 1 -14.04 -17.55 2.27
C ILE A 1 -15.48 -18.04 2.35
N MET A 2 -16.36 -17.68 1.40
CA MET A 2 -17.77 -18.11 1.43
C MET A 2 -17.95 -19.57 0.97
N ASP A 3 -17.24 -19.96 -0.09
CA ASP A 3 -17.23 -21.33 -0.61
C ASP A 3 -15.79 -21.85 -0.63
N PRO A 4 -15.37 -22.59 0.41
CA PRO A 4 -14.03 -23.17 0.48
C PRO A 4 -13.73 -24.13 -0.69
N GLN A 5 -14.72 -24.90 -1.15
CA GLN A 5 -14.52 -25.89 -2.21
C GLN A 5 -14.26 -25.21 -3.56
N ALA A 6 -15.02 -24.17 -3.89
CA ALA A 6 -14.79 -23.37 -5.09
C ALA A 6 -13.45 -22.64 -5.03
N SER A 7 -13.10 -22.06 -3.87
CA SER A 7 -11.80 -21.43 -3.64
C SER A 7 -10.65 -22.42 -3.88
N ASP A 8 -10.74 -23.62 -3.31
CA ASP A 8 -9.74 -24.67 -3.48
C ASP A 8 -9.68 -25.19 -4.92
N ALA A 9 -10.81 -25.23 -5.64
CA ALA A 9 -10.85 -25.59 -7.05
C ALA A 9 -10.07 -24.57 -7.90
N VAL A 10 -10.25 -23.27 -7.65
CA VAL A 10 -9.50 -22.20 -8.33
C VAL A 10 -8.00 -22.31 -8.00
N LEU A 11 -7.63 -22.47 -6.72
CA LEU A 11 -6.22 -22.62 -6.33
C LEU A 11 -5.57 -23.86 -6.97
N ARG A 12 -6.30 -24.99 -7.04
CA ARG A 12 -5.83 -26.20 -7.73
C ARG A 12 -5.66 -25.98 -9.23
N ALA A 13 -6.58 -25.28 -9.89
CA ALA A 13 -6.46 -24.95 -11.31
C ALA A 13 -5.24 -24.06 -11.58
N VAL A 14 -5.06 -23.00 -10.78
CA VAL A 14 -3.89 -22.11 -10.85
C VAL A 14 -2.60 -22.88 -10.63
N ALA A 15 -2.54 -23.72 -9.59
CA ALA A 15 -1.37 -24.54 -9.30
C ALA A 15 -1.09 -25.57 -10.41
N GLY A 16 -2.13 -26.16 -11.00
CA GLY A 16 -2.02 -27.07 -12.14
C GLY A 16 -1.35 -26.39 -13.33
N THR A 17 -1.81 -25.20 -13.70
CA THR A 17 -1.24 -24.40 -14.79
C THR A 17 0.18 -23.92 -14.47
N LEU A 18 0.44 -23.37 -13.29
CA LEU A 18 1.78 -22.83 -12.96
C LEU A 18 2.86 -23.91 -12.93
N LYS A 19 2.51 -25.15 -12.60
CA LYS A 19 3.42 -26.31 -12.65
C LYS A 19 3.82 -26.71 -14.07
N THR A 20 3.12 -26.27 -15.11
CA THR A 20 3.51 -26.60 -16.50
C THR A 20 4.63 -25.71 -17.05
N TYR A 21 4.95 -24.63 -16.36
CA TYR A 21 6.04 -23.71 -16.73
C TYR A 21 7.38 -24.16 -16.13
N PRO A 22 8.52 -23.75 -16.71
CA PRO A 22 9.85 -24.19 -16.26
C PRO A 22 10.35 -23.52 -14.97
N PHE A 23 9.49 -22.80 -14.24
CA PHE A 23 9.86 -22.10 -13.01
C PHE A 23 9.74 -23.01 -11.78
N ASP A 24 10.53 -22.73 -10.73
CA ASP A 24 10.39 -23.36 -9.40
C ASP A 24 9.09 -22.91 -8.73
N PHE A 25 7.98 -23.59 -9.01
CA PHE A 25 6.68 -23.27 -8.45
C PHE A 25 6.58 -23.66 -6.97
N ARG A 26 6.50 -22.65 -6.10
CA ARG A 26 6.48 -22.82 -4.62
C ARG A 26 5.09 -22.83 -3.97
N GLY A 27 4.03 -22.89 -4.77
CA GLY A 27 2.65 -22.96 -4.27
C GLY A 27 1.79 -21.74 -4.61
N ALA A 28 0.48 -21.91 -4.42
CA ALA A 28 -0.51 -20.86 -4.56
C ALA A 28 -1.37 -20.85 -3.28
N LYS A 29 -1.49 -19.69 -2.64
CA LYS A 29 -2.23 -19.53 -1.38
C LYS A 29 -2.99 -18.21 -1.35
N ILE A 30 -3.98 -18.13 -0.46
CA ILE A 30 -4.63 -16.87 -0.09
C ILE A 30 -3.87 -16.29 1.11
N LEU A 31 -3.44 -15.03 1.00
CA LEU A 31 -2.82 -14.31 2.12
C LEU A 31 -3.90 -13.87 3.12
N SER A 32 -3.55 -13.82 4.41
CA SER A 32 -4.38 -13.08 5.37
C SER A 32 -4.30 -11.57 5.09
N GLY A 33 -5.27 -10.81 5.61
CA GLY A 33 -5.27 -9.36 5.44
C GLY A 33 -4.08 -8.70 6.16
N GLU A 34 -3.70 -9.23 7.31
CA GLU A 34 -2.53 -8.79 8.08
C GLU A 34 -1.22 -9.13 7.34
N GLU A 35 -1.12 -10.31 6.72
CA GLU A 35 0.01 -10.65 5.85
C GLU A 35 0.13 -9.64 4.70
N GLU A 36 -0.97 -9.33 4.01
CA GLU A 36 -1.00 -8.35 2.93
C GLU A 36 -0.50 -6.97 3.39
N GLY A 37 -0.99 -6.48 4.53
CA GLY A 37 -0.56 -5.21 5.11
C GLY A 37 0.92 -5.18 5.49
N VAL A 38 1.40 -6.22 6.19
CA VAL A 38 2.79 -6.33 6.63
C VAL A 38 3.75 -6.43 5.44
N PHE A 39 3.45 -7.26 4.44
CA PHE A 39 4.32 -7.38 3.27
C PHE A 39 4.34 -6.11 2.42
N GLY A 40 3.24 -5.35 2.38
CA GLY A 40 3.22 -4.00 1.78
C GLY A 40 4.15 -3.03 2.52
N TRP A 41 4.11 -3.05 3.86
CA TRP A 41 4.99 -2.24 4.71
C TRP A 41 6.47 -2.61 4.57
N VAL A 42 6.79 -3.91 4.51
CA VAL A 42 8.15 -4.40 4.26
C VAL A 42 8.63 -3.93 2.89
N THR A 43 7.80 -4.04 1.85
CA THR A 43 8.15 -3.59 0.48
C THR A 43 8.52 -2.12 0.44
N ALA A 44 7.67 -1.26 1.01
CA ALA A 44 7.90 0.19 1.03
C ALA A 44 9.22 0.55 1.72
N ASN A 45 9.46 -0.01 2.90
CA ASN A 45 10.65 0.30 3.69
C ASN A 45 11.93 -0.35 3.14
N TYR A 46 11.83 -1.50 2.49
CA TYR A 46 12.94 -2.13 1.80
C TYR A 46 13.36 -1.30 0.58
N LEU A 47 12.42 -0.92 -0.30
CA LEU A 47 12.72 -0.16 -1.52
C LEU A 47 13.28 1.23 -1.24
N LEU A 48 12.92 1.83 -0.10
CA LEU A 48 13.37 3.16 0.30
C LEU A 48 14.58 3.13 1.24
N GLU A 49 15.22 1.97 1.39
CA GLU A 49 16.42 1.77 2.22
C GLU A 49 16.23 2.20 3.69
N ASN A 50 15.00 2.10 4.23
CA ASN A 50 14.69 2.51 5.59
C ASN A 50 15.10 1.48 6.65
N PHE A 51 15.29 0.22 6.27
CA PHE A 51 15.82 -0.80 7.18
C PHE A 51 17.34 -0.76 7.27
N ILE A 52 17.99 -0.59 6.13
CA ILE A 52 19.44 -0.63 6.00
C ILE A 52 19.85 0.11 4.73
N LYS A 53 21.00 0.77 4.78
CA LYS A 53 21.61 1.48 3.66
C LYS A 53 23.10 1.17 3.58
N ARG A 54 23.65 1.17 2.37
CA ARG A 54 25.11 1.06 2.20
C ARG A 54 25.80 2.40 2.45
N GLY A 55 26.72 2.41 3.41
CA GLY A 55 27.59 3.54 3.75
C GLY A 55 28.62 3.83 2.68
N TRP A 56 29.33 4.96 2.84
CA TRP A 56 30.35 5.40 1.89
C TRP A 56 31.59 4.48 1.89
N LEU A 57 31.87 3.75 2.98
CA LEU A 57 32.93 2.73 3.03
C LEU A 57 32.43 1.35 2.57
N GLY A 58 31.20 1.25 2.05
CA GLY A 58 30.59 -0.01 1.61
C GLY A 58 30.01 -0.86 2.74
N GLU A 59 30.01 -0.36 3.97
CA GLU A 59 29.45 -1.00 5.15
C GLU A 59 27.93 -0.88 5.20
N TRP A 60 27.27 -1.85 5.84
CA TRP A 60 25.84 -1.76 6.08
C TRP A 60 25.55 -0.90 7.31
N ILE A 61 24.87 0.23 7.10
CA ILE A 61 24.49 1.19 8.14
C ILE A 61 22.98 1.13 8.33
N GLN A 62 22.54 1.11 9.58
CA GLN A 62 21.13 1.31 9.92
C GLN A 62 20.83 2.81 9.92
N PRO A 63 19.89 3.28 9.08
CA PRO A 63 19.54 4.68 9.05
C PRO A 63 18.86 5.08 10.37
N HIS A 64 19.12 6.29 10.85
CA HIS A 64 18.40 6.86 12.01
C HIS A 64 16.95 7.27 11.67
N ARG A 65 16.48 6.95 10.46
CA ARG A 65 15.16 7.35 9.98
C ARG A 65 14.13 6.33 10.47
N LYS A 66 12.99 6.85 10.93
CA LYS A 66 11.82 6.02 11.23
C LYS A 66 11.33 5.34 9.96
N THR A 67 10.75 4.16 10.12
CA THR A 67 10.07 3.46 9.02
C THR A 67 8.86 4.28 8.54
N LEU A 68 8.46 4.07 7.28
CA LEU A 68 7.22 4.59 6.74
C LEU A 68 6.06 3.68 7.14
N GLY A 69 4.92 4.27 7.46
CA GLY A 69 3.64 3.57 7.41
C GLY A 69 3.23 3.27 5.97
N ALA A 70 2.38 2.26 5.79
CA ALA A 70 1.88 1.79 4.51
C ALA A 70 0.35 1.74 4.53
N MET A 71 -0.27 2.32 3.51
CA MET A 71 -1.71 2.25 3.27
C MET A 71 -1.99 1.68 1.88
N ASP A 72 -2.66 0.54 1.84
CA ASP A 72 -3.09 -0.11 0.60
C ASP A 72 -4.60 0.01 0.45
N PHE A 73 -5.06 0.35 -0.75
CA PHE A 73 -6.47 0.40 -1.10
C PHE A 73 -6.70 -0.46 -2.33
N GLY A 74 -7.06 -1.72 -2.08
CA GLY A 74 -7.35 -2.72 -3.09
C GLY A 74 -8.81 -2.67 -3.55
N GLY A 75 -9.21 -3.68 -4.34
CA GLY A 75 -10.59 -3.83 -4.82
C GLY A 75 -11.57 -4.32 -3.74
N ALA A 76 -11.12 -5.20 -2.84
CA ALA A 76 -11.98 -5.85 -1.84
C ALA A 76 -11.69 -5.46 -0.38
N SER A 77 -10.47 -5.02 -0.07
CA SER A 77 -10.04 -4.57 1.25
C SER A 77 -9.17 -3.32 1.16
N THR A 78 -8.94 -2.70 2.32
CA THR A 78 -7.91 -1.67 2.52
C THR A 78 -7.13 -2.00 3.79
N GLN A 79 -5.83 -1.75 3.75
CA GLN A 79 -4.92 -2.02 4.84
C GLN A 79 -4.24 -0.74 5.33
N ILE A 80 -3.96 -0.70 6.62
CA ILE A 80 -3.09 0.29 7.25
C ILE A 80 -2.08 -0.44 8.14
N THR A 81 -0.79 -0.18 7.94
CA THR A 81 0.30 -0.83 8.66
C THR A 81 1.39 0.17 8.99
N PHE A 82 1.82 0.26 10.25
CA PHE A 82 2.89 1.18 10.65
C PHE A 82 3.56 0.74 11.96
N GLU A 83 4.82 1.13 12.11
CA GLU A 83 5.55 0.95 13.37
C GLU A 83 5.00 1.90 14.45
N THR A 84 4.80 1.39 15.66
CA THR A 84 4.34 2.20 16.80
C THR A 84 5.05 1.81 18.08
N GLN A 85 5.23 2.79 18.97
CA GLN A 85 5.70 2.55 20.34
C GLN A 85 4.53 2.45 21.33
N ASP A 86 3.33 2.87 20.94
CA ASP A 86 2.11 2.76 21.75
C ASP A 86 1.78 1.29 22.06
N THR A 87 1.04 1.07 23.14
CA THR A 87 0.50 -0.26 23.45
C THR A 87 -0.55 -0.64 22.41
N ILE A 88 -0.42 -1.84 21.83
CA ILE A 88 -1.43 -2.39 20.92
C ILE A 88 -2.42 -3.20 21.76
N GLU A 89 -3.63 -2.65 21.96
CA GLU A 89 -4.62 -3.22 22.88
C GLU A 89 -5.28 -4.50 22.35
N ASN A 90 -5.27 -4.70 21.04
CA ASN A 90 -5.77 -5.92 20.40
C ASN A 90 -4.59 -6.72 19.84
N PRO A 91 -4.20 -7.86 20.45
CA PRO A 91 -3.06 -8.67 20.00
C PRO A 91 -3.17 -9.15 18.56
N ARG A 92 -4.38 -9.25 18.00
CA ARG A 92 -4.58 -9.60 16.58
C ARG A 92 -4.06 -8.55 15.61
N ASN A 93 -3.82 -7.33 16.07
CA ASN A 93 -3.28 -6.23 15.27
C ASN A 93 -1.80 -5.98 15.55
N GLU A 94 -1.17 -6.74 16.45
CA GLU A 94 0.25 -6.63 16.76
C GLU A 94 1.06 -7.63 15.95
N VAL A 95 2.13 -7.14 15.31
CA VAL A 95 3.13 -7.96 14.64
C VAL A 95 4.51 -7.51 15.10
N ILE A 96 5.30 -8.46 15.62
CA ILE A 96 6.70 -8.24 15.98
C ILE A 96 7.58 -8.83 14.88
N LEU A 97 8.36 -7.98 14.22
CA LEU A 97 9.30 -8.38 13.17
C LEU A 97 10.72 -8.20 13.63
N ARG A 98 11.61 -9.13 13.27
CA ARG A 98 13.05 -8.97 13.46
C ARG A 98 13.73 -8.90 12.09
N LEU A 99 14.21 -7.72 11.72
CA LEU A 99 14.79 -7.44 10.40
C LEU A 99 16.14 -6.73 10.57
N TYR A 100 17.19 -7.26 9.96
CA TYR A 100 18.55 -6.71 9.98
C TYR A 100 19.10 -6.41 11.39
N GLY A 101 18.78 -7.27 12.36
CA GLY A 101 19.19 -7.15 13.75
C GLY A 101 18.31 -6.23 14.60
N GLN A 102 17.26 -5.62 14.03
CA GLN A 102 16.34 -4.73 14.73
C GLN A 102 14.98 -5.37 14.94
N VAL A 103 14.34 -5.05 16.06
CA VAL A 103 12.98 -5.49 16.39
C VAL A 103 12.01 -4.34 16.12
N TYR A 104 11.00 -4.59 15.28
CA TYR A 104 9.97 -3.64 14.93
C TYR A 104 8.63 -4.10 15.50
N LYS A 105 8.02 -3.26 16.35
CA LYS A 105 6.63 -3.43 16.79
C LYS A 105 5.71 -2.72 15.81
N VAL A 106 4.95 -3.51 15.05
CA VAL A 106 4.13 -3.04 13.93
C VAL A 106 2.66 -3.27 14.25
N TYR A 107 1.87 -2.21 14.10
CA TYR A 107 0.42 -2.31 14.04
C TYR A 107 0.00 -2.61 12.60
N THR A 108 -0.91 -3.56 12.42
CA THR A 108 -1.53 -3.84 11.11
C THR A 108 -3.02 -4.15 11.25
N HIS A 109 -3.81 -3.68 10.30
CA HIS A 109 -5.20 -4.07 10.16
C HIS A 109 -5.63 -4.08 8.69
N SER A 110 -6.51 -5.01 8.35
CA SER A 110 -7.14 -5.12 7.04
C SER A 110 -8.66 -5.04 7.15
N PHE A 111 -9.23 -3.97 6.61
CA PHE A 111 -10.67 -3.77 6.54
C PHE A 111 -11.24 -4.47 5.31
N LEU A 112 -11.63 -5.73 5.46
CA LEU A 112 -12.37 -6.45 4.41
C LEU A 112 -13.70 -5.74 4.12
N CYS A 113 -14.14 -5.75 2.85
CA CYS A 113 -15.31 -5.03 2.37
C CYS A 113 -15.19 -3.49 2.34
N TYR A 114 -13.98 -2.97 2.59
CA TYR A 114 -13.64 -1.55 2.45
C TYR A 114 -12.67 -1.28 1.28
N GLY A 115 -12.47 -2.26 0.39
CA GLY A 115 -11.83 -2.03 -0.90
C GLY A 115 -12.76 -1.35 -1.91
N ARG A 116 -12.17 -0.73 -2.95
CA ARG A 116 -12.85 0.16 -3.91
C ARG A 116 -14.16 -0.43 -4.43
N ASP A 117 -14.11 -1.65 -4.95
CA ASP A 117 -15.24 -2.26 -5.66
C ASP A 117 -16.34 -2.69 -4.68
N GLN A 118 -15.96 -3.17 -3.49
CA GLN A 118 -16.90 -3.55 -2.45
C GLN A 118 -17.57 -2.34 -1.80
N VAL A 119 -16.84 -1.23 -1.64
CA VAL A 119 -17.39 0.06 -1.19
C VAL A 119 -18.44 0.56 -2.18
N LEU A 120 -18.21 0.46 -3.48
CA LEU A 120 -19.20 0.84 -4.50
C LEU A 120 -20.45 -0.05 -4.44
N LYS A 121 -20.29 -1.38 -4.33
CA LYS A 121 -21.45 -2.30 -4.17
C LYS A 121 -22.25 -1.98 -2.91
N ARG A 122 -21.59 -1.76 -1.78
CA ARG A 122 -22.23 -1.37 -0.51
C ARG A 122 -22.92 -0.01 -0.63
N LEU A 123 -22.30 0.96 -1.28
CA LEU A 123 -22.91 2.27 -1.54
C LEU A 123 -24.20 2.12 -2.37
N PHE A 124 -24.18 1.35 -3.46
CA PHE A 124 -25.36 1.11 -4.27
C PHE A 124 -26.46 0.41 -3.46
N SER A 125 -26.12 -0.59 -2.63
CA SER A 125 -27.06 -1.20 -1.70
C SER A 125 -27.72 -0.17 -0.77
N LYS A 126 -26.95 0.75 -0.17
CA LYS A 126 -27.49 1.83 0.67
C LYS A 126 -28.40 2.80 -0.08
N LEU A 127 -28.11 3.10 -1.34
CA LEU A 127 -28.95 3.96 -2.18
C LEU A 127 -30.27 3.28 -2.52
N LEU A 128 -30.22 2.00 -2.94
CA LEU A 128 -31.41 1.22 -3.24
C LEU A 128 -32.34 1.08 -2.03
N GLN A 129 -31.77 0.80 -0.85
CA GLN A 129 -32.55 0.74 0.40
C GLN A 129 -33.21 2.06 0.75
N ALA A 130 -32.50 3.19 0.60
CA ALA A 130 -33.04 4.51 0.91
C ALA A 130 -34.24 4.88 0.03
N GLU A 131 -34.24 4.41 -1.22
CA GLU A 131 -35.28 4.67 -2.20
C GLU A 131 -36.25 3.50 -2.36
N SER A 132 -36.29 2.58 -1.39
CA SER A 132 -37.21 1.42 -1.36
C SER A 132 -37.20 0.59 -2.65
N TYR A 133 -36.03 0.45 -3.28
CA TYR A 133 -35.82 -0.34 -4.50
C TYR A 133 -36.74 0.06 -5.67
N GLN A 134 -37.09 1.35 -5.79
CA GLN A 134 -37.83 1.87 -6.95
C GLN A 134 -37.11 1.55 -8.27
N GLY A 135 -37.85 1.48 -9.38
CA GLY A 135 -37.28 1.15 -10.70
C GLY A 135 -36.21 2.15 -11.19
N THR A 136 -36.28 3.39 -10.71
CA THR A 136 -35.29 4.45 -10.95
C THR A 136 -34.86 5.02 -9.61
N VAL A 137 -33.56 4.95 -9.31
CA VAL A 137 -32.98 5.40 -8.03
C VAL A 137 -31.97 6.52 -8.28
N PRO A 138 -32.11 7.70 -7.66
CA PRO A 138 -31.09 8.75 -7.74
C PRO A 138 -29.78 8.30 -7.09
N ASN A 139 -28.67 8.52 -7.80
CA ASN A 139 -27.33 8.29 -7.31
C ASN A 139 -26.58 9.64 -7.18
N PRO A 140 -26.46 10.19 -5.96
CA PRO A 140 -25.78 11.45 -5.72
C PRO A 140 -24.28 11.40 -5.98
N CYS A 141 -23.69 10.20 -6.00
CA CYS A 141 -22.28 10.00 -6.23
C CYS A 141 -21.93 9.81 -7.71
N TRP A 142 -22.91 9.73 -8.61
CA TRP A 142 -22.69 9.70 -10.04
C TRP A 142 -22.91 11.09 -10.66
N PRO A 143 -22.14 11.44 -11.69
CA PRO A 143 -22.21 12.75 -12.32
C PRO A 143 -23.54 12.95 -13.05
N ILE A 144 -23.99 14.21 -13.12
CA ILE A 144 -25.21 14.57 -13.86
C ILE A 144 -25.05 14.17 -15.34
N GLY A 145 -26.08 13.52 -15.88
CA GLY A 145 -26.09 13.01 -17.26
C GLY A 145 -25.54 11.59 -17.42
N TYR A 146 -25.06 10.95 -16.34
CA TYR A 146 -24.73 9.53 -16.34
C TYR A 146 -25.89 8.70 -15.78
N ASN A 147 -26.26 7.62 -16.45
CA ASN A 147 -27.21 6.65 -15.95
C ASN A 147 -26.75 5.24 -16.33
N LYS A 148 -27.17 4.25 -15.53
CA LYS A 148 -26.88 2.85 -15.80
C LYS A 148 -27.89 1.95 -15.11
N SER A 149 -28.39 0.97 -15.86
CA SER A 149 -29.22 -0.10 -15.33
C SER A 149 -28.33 -1.25 -14.83
N LEU A 150 -28.57 -1.70 -13.61
CA LEU A 150 -27.84 -2.78 -12.95
C LEU A 150 -28.82 -3.86 -12.49
N SER A 151 -28.43 -5.12 -12.62
CA SER A 151 -29.17 -6.21 -11.98
C SER A 151 -28.90 -6.22 -10.48
N LEU A 152 -29.92 -6.55 -9.66
CA LEU A 152 -29.75 -6.71 -8.22
C LEU A 152 -28.68 -7.78 -7.89
N SER A 153 -28.59 -8.83 -8.70
CA SER A 153 -27.53 -9.85 -8.60
C SER A 153 -26.13 -9.24 -8.63
N SER A 154 -25.85 -8.26 -9.49
CA SER A 154 -24.51 -7.64 -9.56
C SER A 154 -24.10 -6.83 -8.33
N ILE A 155 -25.07 -6.46 -7.47
CA ILE A 155 -24.86 -5.72 -6.23
C ILE A 155 -24.80 -6.68 -5.04
N TYR A 156 -25.59 -7.76 -5.06
CA TYR A 156 -25.80 -8.72 -3.97
C TYR A 156 -25.15 -10.10 -4.21
N ASP A 157 -24.18 -10.19 -5.12
CA ASP A 157 -23.31 -11.34 -5.39
C ASP A 157 -22.08 -11.41 -4.47
N SER A 158 -21.98 -10.50 -3.49
CA SER A 158 -20.82 -10.37 -2.61
C SER A 158 -21.20 -10.60 -1.14
N PRO A 159 -20.33 -11.26 -0.34
CA PRO A 159 -20.51 -11.33 1.11
C PRO A 159 -20.59 -9.95 1.78
N CYS A 160 -20.03 -8.92 1.13
CA CYS A 160 -20.03 -7.55 1.65
C CYS A 160 -21.39 -6.85 1.61
N THR A 161 -22.34 -7.39 0.84
CA THR A 161 -23.71 -6.86 0.69
C THR A 161 -24.77 -7.90 1.07
N GLU A 162 -24.37 -9.11 1.46
CA GLU A 162 -25.26 -10.23 1.77
C GLU A 162 -26.27 -9.90 2.88
N LYS A 163 -25.82 -9.25 3.97
CA LYS A 163 -26.67 -8.84 5.09
C LYS A 163 -27.73 -7.80 4.70
N GLU A 164 -27.55 -7.15 3.56
CA GLU A 164 -28.40 -6.08 3.04
C GLU A 164 -29.28 -6.53 1.88
N ARG A 165 -29.24 -7.82 1.55
CA ARG A 165 -29.93 -8.39 0.40
C ARG A 165 -31.45 -8.29 0.58
N PRO A 166 -32.19 -7.73 -0.41
CA PRO A 166 -33.63 -7.59 -0.32
C PRO A 166 -34.35 -8.92 -0.54
N HIS A 167 -35.60 -8.99 -0.07
CA HIS A 167 -36.57 -10.03 -0.45
C HIS A 167 -37.17 -9.76 -1.84
N LEU A 168 -36.31 -9.52 -2.84
CA LEU A 168 -36.68 -9.28 -4.23
C LEU A 168 -35.98 -10.29 -5.14
N VAL A 169 -36.54 -10.50 -6.33
CA VAL A 169 -35.93 -11.35 -7.36
C VAL A 169 -34.60 -10.73 -7.80
N LEU A 170 -33.49 -11.46 -7.68
CA LEU A 170 -32.15 -10.92 -7.99
C LEU A 170 -31.93 -10.57 -9.48
N ASN A 171 -32.77 -11.10 -10.38
CA ASN A 171 -32.72 -10.76 -11.80
C ASN A 171 -33.42 -9.43 -12.12
N THR A 172 -34.07 -8.80 -11.13
CA THR A 172 -34.66 -7.47 -11.27
C THR A 172 -33.57 -6.45 -11.61
N THR A 173 -33.86 -5.61 -12.59
CA THR A 173 -32.98 -4.54 -13.04
C THR A 173 -33.47 -3.20 -12.52
N ILE A 174 -32.57 -2.40 -11.94
CA ILE A 174 -32.86 -1.05 -11.43
C ILE A 174 -31.95 -0.05 -12.16
N THR A 175 -32.50 1.10 -12.52
CA THR A 175 -31.74 2.18 -13.16
C THR A 175 -31.27 3.17 -12.11
N LEU A 176 -29.95 3.33 -11.99
CA LEU A 176 -29.34 4.37 -11.18
C LEU A 176 -29.08 5.61 -12.05
N VAL A 177 -29.44 6.79 -11.56
CA VAL A 177 -29.34 8.06 -12.30
C VAL A 177 -28.48 9.06 -11.53
N GLY A 178 -27.41 9.55 -12.14
CA GLY A 178 -26.48 10.49 -11.52
C GLY A 178 -27.12 11.86 -11.26
N THR A 179 -27.00 12.34 -10.03
CA THR A 179 -27.52 13.66 -9.62
C THR A 179 -26.41 14.64 -9.19
N GLY A 180 -25.15 14.20 -9.13
CA GLY A 180 -23.99 15.05 -8.85
C GLY A 180 -24.02 15.80 -7.51
N ASN A 181 -24.71 15.28 -6.51
CA ASN A 181 -24.85 15.94 -5.20
C ASN A 181 -23.78 15.45 -4.22
N GLY A 182 -22.64 16.14 -4.19
CA GLY A 182 -21.50 15.78 -3.33
C GLY A 182 -21.84 15.67 -1.83
N ASN A 183 -22.68 16.58 -1.31
CA ASN A 183 -23.10 16.55 0.10
C ASN A 183 -23.94 15.31 0.42
N LEU A 184 -24.89 14.96 -0.45
CA LEU A 184 -25.70 13.76 -0.26
C LEU A 184 -24.86 12.49 -0.48
N CYS A 185 -23.93 12.51 -1.44
CA CYS A 185 -22.96 11.45 -1.64
C CYS A 185 -22.16 11.18 -0.36
N ALA A 186 -21.57 12.23 0.25
CA ALA A 186 -20.83 12.13 1.50
C ALA A 186 -21.66 11.54 2.65
N ARG A 187 -22.96 11.85 2.74
CA ARG A 187 -23.86 11.23 3.72
C ARG A 187 -24.03 9.73 3.48
N HIS A 188 -24.23 9.29 2.24
CA HIS A 188 -24.35 7.87 1.94
C HIS A 188 -23.04 7.11 2.12
N VAL A 189 -21.91 7.68 1.69
CA VAL A 189 -20.59 7.08 1.92
C VAL A 189 -20.27 7.02 3.43
N SER A 190 -20.64 8.03 4.21
CA SER A 190 -20.45 8.00 5.67
C SER A 190 -21.25 6.91 6.37
N LYS A 191 -22.38 6.44 5.81
CA LYS A 191 -23.16 5.31 6.35
C LYS A 191 -22.46 3.96 6.18
N LEU A 192 -21.38 3.90 5.38
CA LEU A 192 -20.58 2.68 5.23
C LEU A 192 -19.72 2.42 6.46
N PHE A 193 -19.48 3.42 7.30
CA PHE A 193 -18.63 3.34 8.48
C PHE A 193 -19.46 3.46 9.76
N ASN A 194 -19.04 2.78 10.82
CA ASN A 194 -19.48 3.07 12.17
C ASN A 194 -18.37 3.77 12.96
N PHE A 195 -18.55 5.06 13.23
CA PHE A 195 -17.59 5.87 13.99
C PHE A 195 -17.96 6.04 15.47
N THR A 196 -19.07 5.47 15.94
CA THR A 196 -19.58 5.74 17.31
C THR A 196 -19.21 4.64 18.30
N THR A 197 -19.05 3.40 17.85
CA THR A 197 -18.71 2.28 18.73
C THR A 197 -17.20 2.10 18.84
N CYS A 198 -16.68 2.14 20.07
CA CYS A 198 -15.28 1.78 20.36
C CYS A 198 -15.18 1.19 21.77
N SER A 199 -14.61 -0.01 21.88
CA SER A 199 -14.36 -0.71 23.15
C SER A 199 -12.90 -0.59 23.62
N PHE A 200 -12.08 0.14 22.88
CA PHE A 200 -10.66 0.37 23.14
C PHE A 200 -10.41 1.84 23.49
N SER A 201 -9.18 2.22 23.87
CA SER A 201 -8.87 3.63 24.13
C SER A 201 -9.06 4.52 22.89
N HIS A 202 -8.69 3.97 21.72
CA HIS A 202 -8.79 4.62 20.43
C HIS A 202 -9.18 3.59 19.37
N CYS A 203 -10.13 3.96 18.53
CA CYS A 203 -10.52 3.17 17.37
C CYS A 203 -10.36 3.99 16.09
N SER A 204 -10.24 3.26 14.99
CA SER A 204 -10.44 3.80 13.66
C SER A 204 -11.94 3.91 13.36
N PHE A 205 -12.55 2.83 12.92
CA PHE A 205 -13.99 2.67 12.71
C PHE A 205 -14.40 1.21 12.94
N ASP A 206 -15.70 0.94 13.00
CA ASP A 206 -16.29 -0.38 13.24
C ASP A 206 -15.79 -1.07 14.52
N GLY A 207 -15.44 -0.28 15.54
CA GLY A 207 -14.92 -0.77 16.81
C GLY A 207 -13.51 -1.37 16.74
N VAL A 208 -12.78 -1.13 15.64
CA VAL A 208 -11.42 -1.63 15.45
C VAL A 208 -10.41 -0.72 16.16
N PHE A 209 -9.66 -1.28 17.10
CA PHE A 209 -8.53 -0.62 17.75
C PHE A 209 -7.56 -0.06 16.71
N GLN A 210 -7.14 1.19 16.88
CA GLN A 210 -6.03 1.75 16.11
C GLN A 210 -5.23 2.72 17.00
N PRO A 211 -3.89 2.58 17.09
CA PRO A 211 -3.06 3.56 17.76
C PRO A 211 -3.02 4.88 16.97
N LYS A 212 -2.52 5.95 17.60
CA LYS A 212 -2.41 7.25 16.90
C LYS A 212 -1.43 7.11 15.73
N VAL A 213 -1.85 7.56 14.55
CA VAL A 213 -0.96 7.57 13.38
C VAL A 213 0.25 8.46 13.66
N SER A 214 1.44 7.96 13.33
CA SER A 214 2.69 8.68 13.57
C SER A 214 3.69 8.44 12.45
N GLY A 215 4.58 9.41 12.21
CA GLY A 215 5.55 9.36 11.13
C GLY A 215 4.94 9.65 9.75
N SER A 216 5.69 9.27 8.72
CA SER A 216 5.31 9.45 7.32
C SER A 216 4.70 8.17 6.77
N PHE A 217 3.75 8.31 5.84
CA PHE A 217 3.03 7.18 5.25
C PHE A 217 3.20 7.18 3.74
N ILE A 218 3.20 5.99 3.16
CA ILE A 218 3.05 5.79 1.72
C ILE A 218 1.68 5.17 1.43
N ALA A 219 0.91 5.82 0.57
CA ALA A 219 -0.42 5.39 0.16
C ALA A 219 -0.38 4.98 -1.31
N PHE A 220 -0.67 3.71 -1.60
CA PHE A 220 -0.52 3.13 -2.93
C PHE A 220 -1.83 2.47 -3.41
N SER A 221 -1.78 1.78 -4.55
CA SER A 221 -2.95 1.19 -5.21
C SER A 221 -4.04 2.24 -5.50
N ALA A 222 -5.31 2.00 -5.15
CA ALA A 222 -6.39 2.93 -5.46
C ALA A 222 -6.29 4.28 -4.75
N PHE A 223 -5.51 4.41 -3.66
CA PHE A 223 -5.18 5.73 -3.10
C PHE A 223 -4.43 6.57 -4.13
N PHE A 224 -3.36 6.01 -4.71
CA PHE A 224 -2.56 6.70 -5.73
C PHE A 224 -3.43 7.06 -6.94
N TYR A 225 -4.18 6.12 -7.52
CA TYR A 225 -4.96 6.40 -8.72
C TYR A 225 -6.07 7.43 -8.52
N THR A 226 -6.63 7.50 -7.31
CA THR A 226 -7.64 8.51 -6.97
C THR A 226 -7.02 9.89 -6.85
N VAL A 227 -5.89 10.01 -6.15
CA VAL A 227 -5.17 11.29 -5.98
C VAL A 227 -4.50 11.76 -7.27
N ASP A 228 -3.99 10.84 -8.09
CA ASP A 228 -3.44 11.11 -9.43
C ASP A 228 -4.52 11.70 -10.34
N PHE A 229 -5.74 11.13 -10.32
CA PHE A 229 -6.88 11.71 -11.04
C PHE A 229 -7.22 13.13 -10.56
N ILE A 230 -7.27 13.35 -9.23
CA ILE A 230 -7.53 14.67 -8.65
C ILE A 230 -6.48 15.69 -9.11
N ARG A 231 -5.19 15.33 -9.06
CA ARG A 231 -4.09 16.24 -9.36
C ARG A 231 -3.93 16.48 -10.86
N THR A 232 -4.04 15.45 -11.68
CA THR A 232 -3.69 15.51 -13.11
C THR A 232 -4.88 15.78 -14.01
N VAL A 233 -6.08 15.28 -13.66
CA VAL A 233 -7.29 15.47 -14.49
C VAL A 233 -8.15 16.62 -13.98
N MET A 234 -8.33 16.71 -12.65
CA MET A 234 -9.12 17.77 -12.05
C MET A 234 -8.31 19.01 -11.69
N GLU A 235 -6.98 18.92 -11.77
CA GLU A 235 -6.04 20.01 -11.50
C GLU A 235 -6.24 20.64 -10.11
N ARG A 236 -6.55 19.80 -9.10
CA ARG A 236 -6.75 20.24 -7.70
C ARG A 236 -5.61 19.78 -6.79
N PRO A 237 -5.25 20.60 -5.79
CA PRO A 237 -4.25 20.22 -4.79
C PRO A 237 -4.77 19.09 -3.88
N VAL A 238 -3.83 18.38 -3.25
CA VAL A 238 -4.12 17.38 -2.20
C VAL A 238 -3.00 17.44 -1.17
N HIS A 239 -2.91 18.55 -0.44
CA HIS A 239 -1.90 18.80 0.61
C HIS A 239 -2.52 18.72 2.02
N LEU A 240 -3.77 19.13 2.15
CA LEU A 240 -4.53 19.11 3.39
C LEU A 240 -5.82 18.27 3.26
N PRO A 241 -6.41 17.84 4.40
CA PRO A 241 -7.73 17.23 4.42
C PRO A 241 -8.81 18.05 3.71
N SER A 242 -8.74 19.38 3.81
CA SER A 242 -9.65 20.31 3.12
C SER A 242 -9.57 20.20 1.61
N ASP A 243 -8.36 20.07 1.06
CA ASP A 243 -8.15 20.02 -0.39
C ASP A 243 -8.78 18.75 -0.96
N LEU A 244 -8.60 17.62 -0.27
CA LEU A 244 -9.20 16.35 -0.68
C LEU A 244 -10.73 16.38 -0.63
N LYS A 245 -11.30 17.06 0.38
CA LYS A 245 -12.74 17.29 0.49
C LYS A 245 -13.26 18.15 -0.68
N GLU A 246 -12.65 19.30 -0.93
CA GLU A 246 -13.03 20.22 -2.00
C GLU A 246 -12.89 19.57 -3.38
N ALA A 247 -11.82 18.80 -3.59
CA ALA A 247 -11.62 18.04 -4.82
C ALA A 247 -12.73 17.01 -5.03
N ALA A 248 -13.10 16.26 -3.98
CA ALA A 248 -14.21 15.30 -4.08
C ALA A 248 -15.54 16.00 -4.39
N GLU A 249 -15.86 17.12 -3.72
CA GLU A 249 -17.05 17.92 -3.99
C GLU A 249 -17.07 18.45 -5.43
N THR A 250 -15.92 18.92 -5.93
CA THR A 250 -15.76 19.39 -7.31
C THR A 250 -16.01 18.26 -8.32
N ILE A 251 -15.42 17.07 -8.11
CA ILE A 251 -15.63 15.90 -8.96
C ILE A 251 -17.12 15.53 -9.00
N CYS A 252 -17.78 15.51 -7.84
CA CYS A 252 -19.20 15.17 -7.76
C CYS A 252 -20.09 16.17 -8.52
N ALA A 253 -19.75 17.46 -8.49
CA ALA A 253 -20.50 18.51 -9.20
C ALA A 253 -20.21 18.55 -10.72
N THR A 254 -19.17 17.87 -11.19
CA THR A 254 -18.78 17.88 -12.61
C THR A 254 -19.73 16.97 -13.42
N SER A 255 -20.17 17.45 -14.58
CA SER A 255 -21.08 16.69 -15.46
C SER A 255 -20.40 15.48 -16.12
N TRP A 256 -21.19 14.50 -16.55
CA TRP A 256 -20.67 13.32 -17.23
C TRP A 256 -19.91 13.67 -18.52
N SER A 257 -20.47 14.57 -19.33
CA SER A 257 -19.85 15.01 -20.59
C SER A 257 -18.50 15.68 -20.37
N GLU A 258 -18.38 16.52 -19.35
CA GLU A 258 -17.13 17.19 -19.01
C GLU A 258 -16.08 16.21 -18.48
N LEU A 259 -16.46 15.30 -17.58
CA LEU A 259 -15.55 14.24 -17.09
C LEU A 259 -15.04 13.38 -18.25
N LEU A 260 -15.92 12.99 -19.17
CA LEU A 260 -15.57 12.19 -20.34
C LEU A 260 -14.64 12.94 -21.29
N GLN A 261 -14.83 14.25 -21.47
CA GLN A 261 -13.94 15.09 -22.26
C GLN A 261 -12.55 15.19 -21.63
N LYS A 262 -12.48 15.35 -20.30
CA LYS A 262 -11.20 15.48 -19.56
C LYS A 262 -10.39 14.18 -19.56
N ALA A 263 -11.03 13.03 -19.46
CA ALA A 263 -10.33 11.75 -19.35
C ALA A 263 -11.06 10.58 -20.07
N PRO A 264 -11.16 10.60 -21.41
CA PRO A 264 -11.92 9.60 -22.17
C PRO A 264 -11.40 8.17 -21.98
N LYS A 265 -10.09 8.00 -21.78
CA LYS A 265 -9.46 6.70 -21.54
C LYS A 265 -9.88 6.04 -20.22
N LEU A 266 -10.49 6.80 -19.31
CA LEU A 266 -10.95 6.33 -18.00
C LEU A 266 -12.46 6.13 -17.93
N GLU A 267 -13.20 6.20 -19.06
CA GLU A 267 -14.67 6.13 -19.12
C GLU A 267 -15.30 5.10 -18.19
N LYS A 268 -14.78 3.87 -18.17
CA LYS A 268 -15.31 2.78 -17.31
C LYS A 268 -15.25 3.06 -15.80
N ARG A 269 -14.35 3.94 -15.36
CA ARG A 269 -14.11 4.30 -13.95
C ARG A 269 -14.54 5.72 -13.61
N LEU A 270 -14.74 6.58 -14.61
CA LEU A 270 -15.13 7.98 -14.44
C LEU A 270 -16.33 8.20 -13.50
N PRO A 271 -17.43 7.43 -13.61
CA PRO A 271 -18.61 7.64 -12.76
C PRO A 271 -18.31 7.44 -11.27
N ASP A 272 -17.30 6.62 -10.94
CA ASP A 272 -17.02 6.21 -9.57
C ASP A 272 -16.09 7.19 -8.83
N TYR A 273 -15.40 8.11 -9.52
CA TYR A 273 -14.38 8.96 -8.87
C TYR A 273 -14.96 9.90 -7.82
N CYS A 274 -16.21 10.34 -7.94
CA CYS A 274 -16.87 11.11 -6.89
C CYS A 274 -17.01 10.24 -5.61
N ALA A 275 -17.64 9.08 -5.71
CA ALA A 275 -17.79 8.14 -4.58
C ALA A 275 -16.45 7.75 -3.96
N VAL A 276 -15.46 7.39 -4.78
CA VAL A 276 -14.15 6.90 -4.32
C VAL A 276 -13.34 8.04 -3.68
N SER A 277 -13.36 9.25 -4.24
CA SER A 277 -12.66 10.41 -3.64
C SER A 277 -13.29 10.80 -2.30
N THR A 278 -14.62 10.82 -2.21
CA THR A 278 -15.34 11.03 -0.94
C THR A 278 -15.02 9.94 0.08
N PHE A 279 -14.93 8.68 -0.35
CA PHE A 279 -14.52 7.57 0.51
C PHE A 279 -13.09 7.72 1.01
N VAL A 280 -12.12 8.05 0.14
CA VAL A 280 -10.72 8.28 0.52
C VAL A 280 -10.60 9.45 1.51
N TYR A 281 -11.36 10.52 1.32
CA TYR A 281 -11.46 11.62 2.29
C TYR A 281 -11.93 11.14 3.65
N LEU A 282 -13.07 10.43 3.72
CA LEU A 282 -13.62 9.96 4.99
C LEU A 282 -12.74 8.89 5.65
N LEU A 283 -12.20 7.96 4.87
CA LEU A 283 -11.31 6.90 5.34
C LEU A 283 -10.04 7.49 5.98
N THR A 284 -9.37 8.44 5.31
CA THR A 284 -8.14 9.02 5.85
C THR A 284 -8.39 9.93 7.05
N THR A 285 -9.44 10.75 7.02
CA THR A 285 -9.66 11.79 8.04
C THR A 285 -10.47 11.33 9.24
N ARG A 286 -11.53 10.55 9.03
CA ARG A 286 -12.42 10.04 10.09
C ARG A 286 -12.16 8.58 10.44
N GLY A 287 -11.72 7.78 9.47
CA GLY A 287 -11.37 6.38 9.70
C GLY A 287 -10.00 6.24 10.36
N TYR A 288 -8.95 6.68 9.67
CA TYR A 288 -7.57 6.56 10.14
C TYR A 288 -7.11 7.75 11.00
N ASN A 289 -7.96 8.76 11.17
CA ASN A 289 -7.73 9.93 12.03
C ASN A 289 -6.49 10.77 11.64
N PHE A 290 -6.19 10.88 10.34
CA PHE A 290 -5.24 11.88 9.85
C PHE A 290 -5.82 13.29 9.95
N ASN A 291 -5.06 14.22 10.53
CA ASN A 291 -5.45 15.62 10.74
C ASN A 291 -4.56 16.58 9.92
N ASN A 292 -4.74 17.89 10.06
CA ASN A 292 -3.97 18.89 9.32
C ASN A 292 -2.44 18.81 9.54
N HIS A 293 -1.98 18.19 10.64
CA HIS A 293 -0.56 18.01 10.92
C HIS A 293 -0.02 16.67 10.41
N SER A 294 -0.82 15.60 10.45
CA SER A 294 -0.37 14.26 10.03
C SER A 294 -0.66 13.93 8.56
N PHE A 295 -1.72 14.48 7.97
CA PHE A 295 -2.09 14.25 6.57
C PHE A 295 -1.01 14.70 5.57
N PRO A 296 -0.31 15.85 5.75
CA PRO A 296 0.79 16.25 4.86
C PRO A 296 1.94 15.23 4.80
N ASN A 297 2.04 14.32 5.78
CA ASN A 297 3.06 13.28 5.81
C ASN A 297 2.70 12.04 4.97
N ILE A 298 1.56 12.06 4.26
CA ILE A 298 1.14 10.99 3.35
C ILE A 298 1.69 11.26 1.94
N ALA A 299 2.55 10.38 1.47
CA ALA A 299 2.99 10.33 0.08
C ALA A 299 2.11 9.36 -0.72
N PHE A 300 1.35 9.89 -1.67
CA PHE A 300 0.58 9.07 -2.61
C PHE A 300 1.48 8.64 -3.77
N GLN A 301 1.87 7.37 -3.81
CA GLN A 301 2.86 6.84 -4.76
C GLN A 301 2.50 5.43 -5.22
N LYS A 302 2.77 5.10 -6.49
CA LYS A 302 2.65 3.72 -7.02
C LYS A 302 3.98 3.00 -7.17
N LYS A 303 5.11 3.72 -7.13
CA LYS A 303 6.45 3.20 -7.35
C LYS A 303 7.45 3.81 -6.39
N ALA A 304 8.49 3.04 -6.06
CA ALA A 304 9.73 3.51 -5.44
C ALA A 304 10.89 3.08 -6.35
N GLY A 305 11.59 4.06 -6.93
CA GLY A 305 12.44 3.82 -8.09
C GLY A 305 11.62 3.25 -9.26
N GLU A 306 12.13 2.18 -9.89
CA GLU A 306 11.44 1.50 -11.00
C GLU A 306 10.43 0.44 -10.55
N THR A 307 10.38 0.12 -9.26
CA THR A 307 9.57 -1.00 -8.73
C THR A 307 8.21 -0.52 -8.24
N SER A 308 7.15 -1.25 -8.57
CA SER A 308 5.80 -0.99 -8.04
C SER A 308 5.72 -1.31 -6.55
N ILE A 309 5.08 -0.41 -5.79
CA ILE A 309 4.82 -0.63 -4.38
C ILE A 309 3.57 -1.49 -4.24
N GLY A 310 3.66 -2.53 -3.42
CA GLY A 310 2.61 -3.51 -3.14
C GLY A 310 3.16 -4.60 -2.22
N TRP A 311 2.37 -5.61 -1.88
CA TRP A 311 2.82 -6.68 -0.98
C TRP A 311 3.74 -7.73 -1.62
N ALA A 312 3.76 -7.83 -2.96
CA ALA A 312 4.42 -8.92 -3.67
C ALA A 312 5.93 -9.03 -3.39
N LEU A 313 6.65 -7.90 -3.34
CA LEU A 313 8.10 -7.91 -3.09
C LEU A 313 8.41 -8.37 -1.66
N GLY A 314 7.71 -7.84 -0.65
CA GLY A 314 7.86 -8.21 0.75
C GLY A 314 7.53 -9.68 0.98
N TYR A 315 6.50 -10.19 0.32
CA TYR A 315 6.16 -11.61 0.34
C TYR A 315 7.29 -12.47 -0.25
N MET A 316 7.81 -12.09 -1.42
CA MET A 316 8.93 -12.78 -2.05
C MET A 316 10.16 -12.78 -1.15
N LEU A 317 10.56 -11.62 -0.62
CA LEU A 317 11.74 -11.46 0.24
C LEU A 317 11.67 -12.33 1.50
N ASN A 318 10.47 -12.45 2.08
CA ASN A 318 10.24 -13.33 3.22
C ASN A 318 10.38 -14.82 2.83
N LEU A 319 9.70 -15.24 1.75
CA LEU A 319 9.73 -16.63 1.30
C LEU A 319 11.09 -17.09 0.76
N THR A 320 11.90 -16.18 0.24
CA THR A 320 13.27 -16.48 -0.22
C THR A 320 14.32 -16.30 0.89
N ASN A 321 13.90 -15.97 2.12
CA ASN A 321 14.77 -15.71 3.26
C ASN A 321 15.87 -14.66 2.96
N MET A 322 15.53 -13.66 2.13
CA MET A 322 16.45 -12.62 1.69
C MET A 322 16.52 -11.43 2.66
N ILE A 323 15.63 -11.37 3.65
CA ILE A 323 15.72 -10.41 4.75
C ILE A 323 16.27 -11.14 5.98
N PRO A 324 17.56 -10.96 6.33
CA PRO A 324 18.13 -11.61 7.50
C PRO A 324 17.53 -11.04 8.79
N ALA A 325 17.31 -11.90 9.78
CA ALA A 325 16.89 -11.46 11.12
C ALA A 325 18.02 -10.78 11.88
N GLU A 326 19.27 -11.20 11.65
CA GLU A 326 20.46 -10.65 12.30
C GLU A 326 21.07 -9.50 11.48
N LYS A 327 21.88 -8.67 12.14
CA LYS A 327 22.62 -7.60 11.46
C LYS A 327 23.58 -8.24 10.44
N PRO A 328 23.62 -7.76 9.18
CA PRO A 328 24.59 -8.25 8.21
C PRO A 328 26.00 -8.11 8.78
N SER A 329 26.80 -9.17 8.66
CA SER A 329 28.20 -9.15 9.05
C SER A 329 28.91 -8.02 8.30
N SER A 330 29.40 -7.02 9.03
CA SER A 330 30.25 -5.98 8.47
C SER A 330 31.63 -6.56 8.23
N HIS A 331 31.77 -7.48 7.27
CA HIS A 331 33.08 -7.72 6.72
C HIS A 331 33.51 -6.38 6.12
N LYS A 332 34.51 -5.74 6.74
CA LYS A 332 35.26 -4.64 6.16
C LYS A 332 35.92 -5.19 4.90
N SER A 333 35.15 -5.35 3.83
CA SER A 333 35.73 -5.61 2.53
C SER A 333 36.40 -4.29 2.18
N MET A 334 37.70 -4.19 2.46
CA MET A 334 38.52 -3.15 1.85
C MET A 334 38.15 -3.19 0.36
N LEU A 335 37.71 -2.06 -0.19
CA LEU A 335 37.43 -1.94 -1.62
C LEU A 335 38.58 -2.61 -2.38
N TYR A 336 38.27 -3.56 -3.27
CA TYR A 336 39.26 -4.38 -3.98
C TYR A 336 40.44 -3.54 -4.51
N ASN A 337 40.15 -2.34 -5.00
CA ASN A 337 41.14 -1.37 -5.48
C ASN A 337 42.15 -0.93 -4.41
N TYR A 338 41.72 -0.69 -3.16
CA TYR A 338 42.62 -0.36 -2.05
C TYR A 338 43.49 -1.55 -1.63
N TRP A 339 42.93 -2.76 -1.66
CA TRP A 339 43.68 -3.99 -1.39
C TRP A 339 44.76 -4.20 -2.46
N VAL A 340 44.44 -3.99 -3.73
CA VAL A 340 45.39 -4.05 -4.85
C VAL A 340 46.49 -2.99 -4.70
N ILE A 341 46.14 -1.74 -4.36
CA ILE A 341 47.12 -0.67 -4.13
C ILE A 341 48.06 -1.02 -2.97
N LEU A 342 47.55 -1.58 -1.88
CA LEU A 342 48.37 -1.99 -0.73
C LEU A 342 49.34 -3.13 -1.08
N ILE A 343 48.91 -4.12 -1.87
CA ILE A 343 49.81 -5.18 -2.37
C ILE A 343 50.89 -4.55 -3.25
N LEU A 344 50.52 -3.68 -4.19
CA LEU A 344 51.49 -3.03 -5.09
C LEU A 344 52.52 -2.21 -4.29
N LEU A 345 52.08 -1.43 -3.31
CA LEU A 345 52.97 -0.69 -2.41
C LEU A 345 53.91 -1.64 -1.64
N PHE A 346 53.39 -2.75 -1.12
CA PHE A 346 54.20 -3.75 -0.42
C PHE A 346 55.26 -4.40 -1.33
N VAL A 347 54.90 -4.72 -2.58
CA VAL A 347 55.84 -5.27 -3.57
C VAL A 347 56.92 -4.23 -3.93
N VAL A 348 56.55 -2.96 -4.12
CA VAL A 348 57.51 -1.90 -4.44
C VAL A 348 58.45 -1.63 -3.26
N THR A 349 57.97 -1.62 -2.01
CA THR A 349 58.82 -1.40 -0.84
C THR A 349 59.76 -2.59 -0.59
N THR A 350 59.29 -3.82 -0.78
CA THR A 350 60.15 -5.01 -0.68
C THR A 350 61.21 -5.05 -1.78
N LEU A 351 60.87 -4.71 -3.02
CA LEU A 351 61.86 -4.62 -4.10
C LEU A 351 62.88 -3.50 -3.88
N THR A 352 62.44 -2.31 -3.47
CA THR A 352 63.35 -1.20 -3.21
C THR A 352 64.30 -1.49 -2.05
N THR A 353 63.82 -2.11 -0.96
CA THR A 353 64.67 -2.55 0.15
C THR A 353 65.66 -3.66 -0.25
N LEU A 354 65.25 -4.59 -1.11
CA LEU A 354 66.16 -5.62 -1.64
C LEU A 354 67.27 -4.99 -2.51
N VAL A 355 66.90 -4.06 -3.40
CA VAL A 355 67.87 -3.36 -4.25
C VAL A 355 68.84 -2.53 -3.41
N THR A 356 68.35 -1.78 -2.41
CA THR A 356 69.23 -0.99 -1.54
C THR A 356 70.15 -1.89 -0.70
N ALA A 357 69.64 -3.01 -0.18
CA ALA A 357 70.46 -3.99 0.53
C ALA A 357 71.56 -4.60 -0.36
N VAL A 358 71.23 -4.97 -1.60
CA VAL A 358 72.22 -5.48 -2.58
C VAL A 358 73.25 -4.40 -2.93
N CYS A 359 72.83 -3.15 -3.13
CA CYS A 359 73.75 -2.04 -3.39
C CYS A 359 74.69 -1.78 -2.21
N LEU A 360 74.18 -1.79 -0.97
CA LEU A 360 75.00 -1.62 0.23
C LEU A 360 75.98 -2.78 0.43
N LEU A 361 75.55 -4.02 0.20
CA LEU A 361 76.42 -5.21 0.26
C LEU A 361 77.50 -5.21 -0.83
N ARG A 362 77.18 -4.72 -2.03
CA ARG A 362 78.17 -4.53 -3.11
C ARG A 362 79.16 -3.42 -2.78
N HIS A 363 78.70 -2.30 -2.22
CA HIS A 363 79.56 -1.20 -1.82
C HIS A 363 80.50 -1.60 -0.66
N SER A 364 79.99 -2.36 0.32
CA SER A 364 80.80 -2.94 1.40
C SER A 364 81.89 -3.88 0.90
N LYS A 365 81.60 -4.72 -0.11
CA LYS A 365 82.62 -5.58 -0.74
C LYS A 365 83.64 -4.80 -1.56
N SER A 366 83.27 -3.68 -2.18
CA SER A 366 84.19 -2.83 -2.93
C SER A 366 85.12 -1.99 -2.04
N SER A 367 84.75 -1.75 -0.78
CA SER A 367 85.57 -1.03 0.20
C SER A 367 86.46 -1.95 1.06
N ALA A 368 86.42 -3.26 0.84
CA ALA A 368 87.19 -4.28 1.56
C ALA A 368 88.26 -4.97 0.69
N ILE A 369 88.60 -4.37 -0.46
CA ILE A 369 89.70 -4.78 -1.34
C ILE A 369 90.78 -3.70 -1.30
#